data_AF-A0A4R1VUT5-F1
#
_entry.id   AF-A0A4R1VUT5-F1
#
_cell.length_a   1.000
_cell.length_b   1.000
_cell.length_c   1.000
_cell.angle_alpha   90.00
_cell.angle_beta   90.00
_cell.angle_gamma   90.00
#
_symmetry.space_group_name_H-M   'P 1'
#
loop_
_entity.id
_entity.type
_entity.pdbx_description
1 polymer ?
#
loop_
_entity_poly.entity_id
_entity_poly.type
_entity_poly.pdbx_seq_one_letter_code
_entity_poly.pdbx_strand_id
1 'polypeptide(L)' 'MDDGMVCCECCGDDFAPEDMATAEFCHECIEAVDMQSEDEG' A
#
# COMPACT_ATOMS: atom_id res chain seq x y z
N MET A 1 22.06 1.59 8.01
CA MET A 1 20.75 1.88 8.61
C MET A 1 19.79 1.40 7.56
N ASP A 2 19.00 0.37 7.85
CA ASP A 2 17.87 0.00 6.99
C ASP A 2 17.00 1.25 6.87
N ASP A 3 16.85 1.78 5.66
CA ASP A 3 16.17 3.05 5.34
C ASP A 3 14.65 3.02 5.60
N GLY A 4 14.17 2.12 6.47
CA GLY A 4 12.78 2.03 6.92
C GLY A 4 11.76 1.79 5.80
N MET A 5 12.21 1.45 4.59
CA MET A 5 11.35 1.28 3.44
C MET A 5 10.46 0.05 3.59
N VAL A 6 9.23 0.17 3.12
CA VAL A 6 8.19 -0.86 3.13
C VAL A 6 7.84 -1.19 1.69
N CYS A 7 7.83 -2.48 1.36
CA CYS A 7 7.45 -2.95 0.03
C CYS A 7 5.93 -3.03 -0.08
N CYS A 8 5.36 -2.43 -1.12
CA CYS A 8 3.93 -2.50 -1.40
C CYS A 8 3.58 -3.88 -2.00
N GLU A 9 2.64 -4.62 -1.40
CA GLU A 9 2.27 -5.97 -1.86
C GLU A 9 1.56 -5.99 -3.22
N CYS A 10 1.01 -4.86 -3.67
CA CYS A 10 0.32 -4.77 -4.95
C CYS A 10 1.28 -4.53 -6.15
N CYS A 11 2.15 -3.52 -6.09
CA CYS A 11 3.08 -3.21 -7.18
C CYS A 11 4.51 -3.77 -6.98
N GLY A 12 4.89 -4.11 -5.75
CA GLY A 12 6.22 -4.61 -5.39
C GLY A 12 7.30 -3.53 -5.29
N ASP A 13 6.94 -2.24 -5.39
CA ASP A 13 7.87 -1.12 -5.19
C ASP A 13 8.10 -0.86 -3.70
N ASP A 14 9.30 -0.35 -3.38
CA ASP A 14 9.70 0.05 -2.04
C ASP A 14 9.37 1.53 -1.81
N PHE A 15 8.62 1.82 -0.75
CA PHE A 15 8.21 3.18 -0.38
C PHE A 15 8.66 3.52 1.04
N ALA A 16 8.86 4.80 1.31
CA ALA A 16 9.00 5.26 2.69
C ALA A 16 7.67 5.03 3.44
N PRO A 17 7.72 4.76 4.76
CA PRO A 17 6.51 4.51 5.54
C PRO A 17 5.59 5.73 5.63
N GLU A 18 6.11 6.93 5.37
CA GLU A 18 5.32 8.17 5.24
C GLU A 18 4.60 8.30 3.89
N ASP A 19 5.08 7.60 2.85
CA ASP A 19 4.50 7.56 1.49
C ASP A 19 3.60 6.33 1.29
N MET A 20 3.45 5.49 2.32
CA MET A 20 2.56 4.33 2.32
C MET A 20 1.19 4.74 2.87
N ALA A 21 0.12 4.30 2.20
CA ALA A 21 -1.23 4.58 2.69
C ALA A 21 -1.65 3.65 3.82
N THR A 22 -1.13 2.41 3.81
CA THR A 22 -1.32 1.40 4.87
C THR A 22 0.00 0.69 5.16
N ALA A 23 0.01 -0.28 6.07
CA ALA A 23 1.21 -1.06 6.36
C ALA A 23 1.71 -1.90 5.17
N GLU A 24 0.87 -2.12 4.15
CA GLU A 24 1.09 -3.11 3.08
C GLU A 24 0.89 -2.53 1.67
N PHE A 25 0.20 -1.38 1.54
CA PHE A 25 -0.16 -0.78 0.26
C PHE A 25 0.22 0.70 0.16
N CYS A 26 0.71 1.11 -1.00
CA CYS A 26 0.92 2.52 -1.36
C CYS A 26 -0.42 3.22 -1.67
N HIS A 27 -0.42 4.55 -1.77
CA HIS A 27 -1.62 5.35 -2.06
C HIS A 27 -2.33 4.97 -3.36
N GLU A 28 -1.58 4.66 -4.43
CA GLU A 28 -2.19 4.29 -5.70
C GLU A 28 -2.86 2.91 -5.63
N CYS A 29 -2.21 1.95 -4.98
CA CYS A 29 -2.71 0.60 -4.87
C CYS A 29 -3.85 0.48 -3.85
N ILE A 30 -3.83 1.22 -2.74
CA ILE A 30 -4.93 1.16 -1.76
C ILE A 30 -6.23 1.66 -2.37
N GLU A 31 -6.21 2.69 -3.23
CA GLU A 31 -7.42 3.18 -3.89
C GLU A 31 -8.03 2.10 -4.79
N ALA A 32 -7.20 1.27 -5.44
CA ALA A 32 -7.66 0.15 -6.24
C ALA A 32 -8.20 -1.03 -5.41
N VAL A 33 -7.68 -1.24 -4.18
CA VAL A 33 -8.10 -2.32 -3.27
C VAL A 33 -9.35 -1.93 -2.47
N ASP A 34 -9.43 -0.69 -2.01
CA ASP A 34 -10.57 -0.16 -1.25
C ASP A 34 -11.85 -0.18 -2.10
N MET A 35 -11.73 0.09 -3.41
CA MET A 35 -12.83 0.01 -4.37
C MET A 35 -13.39 -1.42 -4.55
N GLN A 36 -12.69 -2.47 -4.10
CA GLN A 36 -13.19 -3.85 -4.08
C GLN A 36 -13.81 -4.25 -2.73
N SER A 37 -13.65 -3.45 -1.68
CA SER A 37 -14.17 -3.75 -0.34
C SER A 37 -15.64 -3.36 -0.14
N GLU A 38 -16.28 -2.75 -1.14
CA GLU A 38 -17.72 -2.45 -1.16
C GLU A 38 -18.59 -3.58 -1.78
N ASP A 39 -18.04 -4.77 -2.04
CA ASP A 39 -18.79 -5.92 -2.61
C ASP A 39 -18.81 -7.15 -1.69
N GLU A 40 -19.02 -7.00 -0.38
CA GLU A 40 -19.63 -8.07 0.44
C GLU A 40 -20.62 -7.43 1.44
N GLY A 41 -21.92 -7.58 1.12
CA GLY A 41 -23.05 -7.09 1.94
C GLY A 41 -23.50 -8.02 3.06
#